data_AF-X0WBN4-F1
#
_entry.id   AF-X0WBN4-F1
#
_cell.length_a   1.000
_cell.length_b   1.000
_cell.length_c   1.000
_cell.angle_alpha   90.00
_cell.angle_beta   90.00
_cell.angle_gamma   90.00
#
_symmetry.space_group_name_H-M   'P 1'
#
loop_
_entity.id
_entity.type
_entity.pdbx_description
1 polymer ?
#
loop_
_entity_poly.entity_id
_entity_poly.type
_entity_poly.pdbx_seq_one_letter_code
_entity_poly.pdbx_strand_id
1 'polypeptide(L)' 'EAMSTIKHFADCISENRPHLATGEEGRDALEIAMAAFKSGATGETVTIPMM' A
#
# COMPACT_ATOMS: atom_id res chain seq x y z
N GLU A 1 -4.30 -22.85 4.99
CA GLU A 1 -2.90 -22.63 4.57
C GLU A 1 -2.75 -21.19 4.13
N ALA A 2 -1.66 -20.51 4.51
CA ALA A 2 -1.38 -19.20 3.94
C ALA A 2 -1.06 -19.40 2.45
N MET A 3 -1.91 -18.87 1.56
CA MET A 3 -1.66 -18.95 0.12
C MET A 3 -0.33 -18.25 -0.18
N SER A 4 0.62 -18.97 -0.78
CA SER A 4 1.91 -18.41 -1.19
C SER A 4 1.67 -17.16 -2.05
N THR A 5 2.29 -16.03 -1.68
CA THR A 5 2.16 -14.75 -2.40
C THR A 5 2.48 -14.91 -3.89
N ILE A 6 3.45 -15.77 -4.22
CA ILE A 6 3.84 -16.07 -5.60
C ILE A 6 2.72 -16.80 -6.34
N LYS A 7 2.07 -17.77 -5.70
CA LYS A 7 0.95 -18.50 -6.29
C LYS A 7 -0.23 -17.56 -6.55
N HIS A 8 -0.60 -16.73 -5.57
CA HIS A 8 -1.67 -15.75 -5.74
C HIS A 8 -1.40 -14.79 -6.89
N PHE A 9 -0.16 -14.31 -7.01
CA PHE A 9 0.26 -13.45 -8.11
C PHE A 9 0.09 -14.12 -9.49
N ALA A 10 0.55 -15.37 -9.64
CA ALA A 10 0.39 -16.13 -10.88
C ALA A 10 -1.08 -16.41 -11.23
N ASP A 11 -1.91 -16.71 -10.23
CA ASP A 11 -3.35 -16.94 -10.40
C ASP A 11 -4.04 -15.64 -10.86
N CYS A 12 -3.69 -14.47 -10.28
CA CYS A 12 -4.23 -13.17 -10.71
C CYS A 12 -3.93 -12.85 -12.18
N ILE A 13 -2.70 -13.14 -12.63
CA ILE A 13 -2.29 -12.96 -14.03
C ILE A 13 -3.12 -13.88 -14.94
N SER A 14 -3.22 -15.16 -14.58
CA SER A 14 -3.87 -16.18 -15.40
C SER A 14 -5.37 -15.93 -15.54
N GLU A 15 -6.01 -15.46 -14.48
CA GLU A 15 -7.45 -15.17 -14.43
C GLU A 15 -7.79 -13.74 -14.87
N ASN A 16 -6.79 -12.92 -15.19
CA ASN A 16 -6.94 -11.50 -15.51
C ASN A 16 -7.78 -10.76 -14.46
N ARG A 17 -7.47 -10.98 -13.18
CA ARG A 17 -8.12 -10.30 -12.05
C ARG A 17 -7.12 -9.47 -11.25
N PRO A 18 -7.59 -8.42 -10.54
CA PRO A 18 -6.73 -7.63 -9.68
C PRO A 18 -6.04 -8.47 -8.59
N HIS A 19 -4.78 -8.13 -8.32
CA HIS A 19 -4.06 -8.61 -7.15
C HIS A 19 -4.60 -7.94 -5.88
N LEU A 20 -4.42 -8.58 -4.73
CA LEU A 20 -4.85 -8.07 -3.41
C LEU A 20 -3.99 -6.90 -2.91
N ALA A 21 -2.84 -6.69 -3.54
CA ALA A 21 -1.94 -5.58 -3.29
C ALA A 21 -1.67 -4.91 -4.64
N THR A 22 -2.31 -3.78 -4.85
CA THR A 22 -2.25 -2.97 -6.07
C THR A 22 -1.18 -1.89 -5.94
N GLY A 23 -0.79 -1.29 -7.07
CA GLY A 23 0.09 -0.12 -7.05
C GLY A 23 -0.54 1.12 -6.42
N GLU A 24 -1.88 1.22 -6.46
CA GLU A 24 -2.64 2.30 -5.83
C GLU A 24 -2.57 2.21 -4.31
N GLU A 25 -2.86 1.04 -3.75
CA GLU A 25 -2.68 0.79 -2.30
C GLU A 25 -1.23 1.00 -1.86
N GLY A 26 -0.25 0.65 -2.70
CA GLY A 26 1.16 0.91 -2.43
C GLY A 26 1.49 2.41 -2.34
N ARG A 27 0.85 3.24 -3.16
CA ARG A 27 0.99 4.71 -3.12
C ARG A 27 0.38 5.27 -1.85
N ASP A 28 -0.82 4.82 -1.49
CA ASP A 28 -1.52 5.28 -0.29
C ASP A 28 -0.75 4.88 0.99
N ALA A 29 -0.21 3.66 1.02
CA ALA A 29 0.63 3.20 2.13
C ALA A 29 1.92 4.03 2.26
N LEU A 30 2.54 4.41 1.15
CA LEU A 30 3.71 5.28 1.14
C LEU A 30 3.38 6.68 1.68
N GLU A 31 2.24 7.24 1.29
CA GLU A 31 1.79 8.54 1.79
C GLU A 31 1.60 8.53 3.31
N ILE A 32 0.97 7.48 3.86
CA ILE A 32 0.81 7.31 5.31
C ILE A 32 2.18 7.26 6.01
N ALA A 33 3.13 6.49 5.45
CA ALA A 33 4.48 6.41 6.02
C ALA A 33 5.17 7.78 6.02
N MET A 34 5.07 8.53 4.92
CA MET A 34 5.62 9.89 4.81
C MET A 34 4.95 10.87 5.79
N ALA A 35 3.63 10.80 5.95
CA ALA A 35 2.89 11.60 6.93
C ALA A 35 3.33 11.31 8.37
N ALA A 36 3.57 10.04 8.71
CA ALA A 36 4.10 9.64 10.01
C ALA A 36 5.51 10.20 10.25
N PHE A 37 6.41 10.13 9.27
CA PHE A 37 7.73 10.75 9.37
C PHE A 37 7.66 12.27 9.56
N LYS A 38 6.81 12.96 8.79
CA LYS A 38 6.61 14.40 8.92
C LYS A 38 6.03 14.78 10.29
N SER A 39 5.05 14.03 10.77
CA SER A 39 4.47 14.24 12.10
C SER A 39 5.51 14.03 13.20
N GLY A 40 6.30 12.95 13.13
CA GLY A 40 7.37 12.69 14.09
C GLY A 40 8.46 13.77 14.10
N ALA A 41 8.77 14.37 12.95
CA ALA A 41 9.76 15.45 12.85
C ALA A 41 9.26 16.81 13.37
N THR A 42 7.96 17.08 13.28
CA THR A 42 7.36 18.41 13.58
C THR A 42 6.60 18.45 14.89
N GLY A 43 6.13 17.30 15.39
CA GLY A 43 5.18 17.22 16.50
C GLY A 43 3.75 17.61 16.11
N GLU A 44 3.47 17.87 14.83
CA GLU A 44 2.16 18.30 14.35
C GLU A 44 1.35 17.14 13.76
N THR A 45 0.02 17.25 13.81
CA THR A 45 -0.87 16.33 13.08
C THR A 45 -0.78 16.60 11.58
N VAL A 46 -0.58 15.55 10.78
CA VAL A 46 -0.55 15.64 9.32
C VAL A 46 -1.87 15.10 8.75
N THR A 47 -2.55 15.91 7.94
CA THR A 47 -3.77 15.49 7.22
C THR A 47 -3.39 14.79 5.93
N ILE A 48 -4.13 13.74 5.58
CA ILE A 48 -4.02 12.98 4.33
C ILE A 48 -5.30 13.14 3.49
N PRO A 49 -5.23 13.15 2.14
CA PRO A 49 -3.99 13.13 1.34
C PRO A 49 -3.18 14.42 1.53
N MET A 50 -1.86 14.31 1.37
CA MET A 50 -0.94 15.43 1.54
C MET A 50 -0.89 16.36 0.31
N MET A 51 -1.61 15.99 -0.76
CA MET A 51 -1.76 16.74 -2.02
C MET A 51 -3.08 17.48 -2.09
#